data_AF-A0A5C1DEG0-F1
#
_entry.id   AF-A0A5C1DEG0-F1
#
_cell.length_a   1.000
_cell.length_b   1.000
_cell.length_c   1.000
_cell.angle_alpha   90.00
_cell.angle_beta   90.00
_cell.angle_gamma   90.00
#
_symmetry.space_group_name_H-M   'P 1'
#
loop_
_entity.id
_entity.type
_entity.pdbx_description
1 polymer ?
#
loop_
_entity_poly.entity_id
_entity_poly.type
_entity_poly.pdbx_seq_one_letter_code
_entity_poly.pdbx_strand_id
1 'polypeptide(L)'
;MSFTNLTADNFNANMKEEGIVILDFWAEWCGPCKMFGPVFEAASAKHADIVFGKINTEEERELAAHFNIRSIPTLIAVKDGIMVFNQAGAMMGGQFEQLIQSLRDLDMDKVRAEIASQQS
;
A
#
# COMPACT_ATOMS: atom_id res chain seq x y z
N MET A 1 16.76 6.06 -3.91
CA MET A 1 15.45 5.52 -4.33
C MET A 1 14.77 5.05 -3.06
N SER A 2 13.54 5.49 -2.75
CA SER A 2 12.88 5.22 -1.46
C SER A 2 11.65 4.29 -1.55
N PHE A 3 11.38 3.72 -2.72
CA PHE A 3 10.41 2.64 -2.87
C PHE A 3 11.11 1.37 -3.37
N THR A 4 10.50 0.22 -3.10
CA THR A 4 10.98 -1.10 -3.52
C THR A 4 9.98 -1.72 -4.48
N ASN A 5 10.47 -2.27 -5.60
CA ASN A 5 9.66 -3.14 -6.43
C ASN A 5 9.51 -4.48 -5.72
N LEU A 6 8.29 -4.82 -5.34
CA LEU A 6 8.01 -6.03 -4.62
C LEU A 6 7.63 -7.15 -5.59
N THR A 7 8.26 -8.29 -5.39
CA THR A 7 8.04 -9.54 -6.12
C THR A 7 7.67 -10.63 -5.14
N ALA A 8 7.14 -11.76 -5.62
CA ALA A 8 6.85 -12.92 -4.79
C ALA A 8 8.04 -13.33 -3.89
N ASP A 9 9.28 -13.22 -4.40
CA ASP A 9 10.50 -13.61 -3.69
C ASP A 9 10.86 -12.69 -2.52
N ASN A 10 10.61 -11.38 -2.65
CA ASN A 10 11.04 -10.39 -1.67
C ASN A 10 9.89 -9.83 -0.82
N PHE A 11 8.63 -10.13 -1.16
CA PHE A 11 7.46 -9.53 -0.55
C PHE A 11 7.45 -9.71 0.97
N ASN A 12 7.56 -10.96 1.43
CA ASN A 12 7.50 -11.29 2.85
C ASN A 12 8.63 -10.63 3.66
N ALA A 13 9.82 -10.50 3.07
CA ALA A 13 10.96 -9.87 3.73
C ALA A 13 10.81 -8.34 3.87
N ASN A 14 9.95 -7.71 3.05
CA ASN A 14 9.68 -6.28 3.08
C ASN A 14 8.41 -5.93 3.86
N MET A 15 7.59 -6.92 4.21
CA MET A 15 6.45 -6.70 5.11
C MET A 15 6.95 -6.51 6.53
N LYS A 16 6.39 -5.52 7.23
CA LYS A 16 6.73 -5.23 8.61
C LYS A 16 5.65 -5.73 9.55
N GLU A 17 6.07 -6.36 10.65
CA GLU A 17 5.19 -6.67 11.78
C GLU A 17 4.78 -5.41 12.55
N GLU A 18 5.65 -4.39 12.59
CA GLU A 18 5.40 -3.09 13.23
C GLU A 18 5.67 -1.93 12.26
N GLY A 19 4.80 -0.91 12.27
CA GLY A 19 4.89 0.26 11.41
C GLY A 19 4.03 0.17 10.15
N ILE A 20 4.28 1.07 9.20
CA ILE A 20 3.40 1.26 8.02
C ILE A 20 4.09 0.76 6.76
N VAL A 21 3.33 0.01 5.96
CA VAL A 21 3.68 -0.40 4.59
C VAL A 21 2.57 0.08 3.65
N ILE A 22 2.93 0.74 2.56
CA ILE A 22 1.99 1.19 1.52
C ILE A 22 2.38 0.53 0.20
N LEU A 23 1.40 -0.10 -0.43
CA LEU A 23 1.54 -0.87 -1.66
C LEU A 23 0.77 -0.20 -2.79
N ASP A 24 1.44 0.02 -3.93
CA ASP A 24 0.84 0.47 -5.19
C ASP A 24 0.85 -0.67 -6.20
N PHE A 25 -0.34 -1.17 -6.54
CA PHE A 25 -0.54 -2.18 -7.59
C PHE A 25 -0.77 -1.49 -8.92
N TRP A 26 0.13 -1.68 -9.87
CA TRP A 26 0.18 -0.91 -11.11
C TRP A 26 0.52 -1.79 -12.34
N ALA A 27 0.45 -1.20 -13.54
CA ALA A 27 0.94 -1.81 -14.79
C ALA A 27 1.36 -0.73 -15.80
N GLU A 28 2.19 -1.08 -16.78
CA GLU A 28 2.76 -0.14 -17.77
C GLU A 28 1.73 0.43 -18.76
N TRP A 29 0.64 -0.28 -19.02
CA TRP A 29 -0.44 0.20 -19.89
C TRP A 29 -1.46 1.09 -19.15
N CYS A 30 -1.37 1.17 -17.82
CA CYS A 30 -2.32 1.89 -16.98
C CYS A 30 -2.03 3.40 -16.96
N GLY A 31 -2.80 4.16 -17.74
CA GLY A 31 -2.71 5.63 -17.78
C GLY A 31 -2.80 6.29 -16.39
N PRO A 32 -3.81 5.97 -15.55
CA PRO A 32 -3.91 6.53 -14.20
C PRO A 32 -2.72 6.17 -13.29
N CYS A 33 -2.14 4.98 -13.45
CA CYS A 33 -0.96 4.56 -12.70
C CYS A 33 0.25 5.45 -13.04
N LYS A 34 0.44 5.83 -14.31
CA LYS A 34 1.51 6.75 -14.73
C LYS A 34 1.37 8.14 -14.11
N MET A 35 0.14 8.60 -13.89
CA MET A 35 -0.09 9.87 -13.19
C MET A 35 0.19 9.76 -11.69
N PHE A 36 -0.12 8.60 -11.09
CA PHE A 36 0.08 8.37 -9.66
C PHE A 36 1.53 8.06 -9.29
N GLY A 37 2.29 7.41 -10.18
CA GLY A 37 3.68 7.01 -9.94
C GLY A 37 4.56 8.13 -9.36
N PRO A 38 4.64 9.33 -9.98
CA PRO A 38 5.42 10.44 -9.43
C PRO A 38 4.97 10.92 -8.05
N VAL A 39 3.66 10.83 -7.76
CA VAL A 39 3.09 11.18 -6.45
C VAL A 39 3.57 10.17 -5.40
N PHE A 40 3.48 8.89 -5.71
CA PHE A 40 3.93 7.80 -4.84
C PHE A 40 5.44 7.90 -4.56
N GLU A 41 6.24 8.15 -5.60
CA GLU A 41 7.69 8.30 -5.48
C GLU A 41 8.07 9.51 -4.62
N ALA A 42 7.41 10.66 -4.83
CA ALA A 42 7.66 11.86 -4.05
C ALA A 42 7.33 11.67 -2.56
N ALA A 43 6.24 10.97 -2.24
CA ALA A 43 5.90 10.62 -0.86
C ALA A 43 6.92 9.65 -0.26
N SER A 44 7.36 8.64 -1.02
CA SER A 44 8.38 7.69 -0.55
C SER A 44 9.69 8.37 -0.16
N ALA A 45 10.07 9.42 -0.88
CA ALA A 45 11.28 10.19 -0.58
C ALA A 45 11.17 11.02 0.72
N LYS A 46 9.95 11.39 1.15
CA LYS A 46 9.71 12.21 2.35
C LYS A 46 9.51 11.40 3.62
N HIS A 47 8.97 10.18 3.51
CA HIS A 47 8.55 9.36 4.65
C HIS A 47 9.44 8.12 4.77
N ALA A 48 10.68 8.30 5.20
CA ALA A 48 11.68 7.22 5.29
C ALA A 48 11.35 6.13 6.34
N ASP A 49 10.42 6.40 7.25
CA ASP A 49 9.93 5.45 8.25
C ASP A 49 8.89 4.46 7.69
N ILE A 50 8.29 4.78 6.54
CA ILE A 50 7.26 3.98 5.87
C ILE A 50 7.90 3.16 4.76
N VAL A 51 7.48 1.90 4.61
CA VAL A 51 7.88 1.08 3.45
C VAL A 51 6.93 1.37 2.30
N PHE A 52 7.48 1.78 1.16
CA PHE A 52 6.73 1.98 -0.07
C PHE A 52 7.06 0.84 -1.04
N GLY A 53 6.06 0.01 -1.34
CA GLY A 53 6.15 -1.11 -2.27
C GLY A 53 5.38 -0.84 -3.55
N LYS A 54 5.99 -1.13 -4.70
CA LYS A 54 5.28 -1.15 -5.99
C LYS A 54 5.22 -2.57 -6.51
N ILE A 55 4.04 -3.00 -6.96
CA ILE A 55 3.78 -4.35 -7.46
C ILE A 55 3.21 -4.23 -8.87
N ASN A 56 3.96 -4.73 -9.86
CA ASN A 56 3.48 -4.81 -11.22
C ASN A 56 2.53 -6.01 -11.35
N THR A 57 1.25 -5.76 -11.62
CA THR A 57 0.24 -6.83 -11.65
C THR A 57 0.37 -7.77 -12.86
N GLU A 58 1.11 -7.37 -13.90
CA GLU A 58 1.35 -8.23 -15.07
C GLU A 58 2.44 -9.27 -14.81
N GLU A 59 3.45 -8.88 -14.03
CA GLU A 59 4.60 -9.69 -13.65
C GLU A 59 4.28 -10.53 -12.40
N GLU A 60 3.66 -9.91 -11.40
CA GLU A 60 3.41 -10.49 -10.07
C GLU A 60 1.93 -10.92 -9.91
N ARG A 61 1.45 -11.76 -10.83
CA ARG A 61 0.04 -12.15 -10.91
C ARG A 61 -0.46 -12.88 -9.68
N GLU A 62 0.36 -13.74 -9.09
CA GLU A 62 0.01 -14.49 -7.88
C GLU A 62 -0.13 -13.55 -6.68
N LEU A 63 0.76 -12.56 -6.56
CA LEU A 63 0.71 -11.56 -5.51
C LEU A 63 -0.53 -10.65 -5.69
N ALA A 64 -0.81 -10.21 -6.91
CA ALA A 64 -2.03 -9.46 -7.23
C ALA A 64 -3.30 -10.28 -6.91
N ALA A 65 -3.31 -11.59 -7.19
CA ALA A 65 -4.41 -12.48 -6.85
C ALA A 65 -4.56 -12.66 -5.34
N HIS A 66 -3.45 -12.78 -4.59
CA HIS A 66 -3.45 -12.88 -3.13
C HIS A 66 -4.12 -11.66 -2.48
N PHE A 67 -3.84 -10.47 -2.99
CA PHE A 67 -4.48 -9.22 -2.54
C PHE A 67 -5.85 -8.96 -3.19
N ASN A 68 -6.37 -9.91 -3.99
CA ASN A 68 -7.65 -9.80 -4.71
C ASN A 68 -7.77 -8.49 -5.51
N ILE A 69 -6.69 -8.12 -6.20
CA ILE A 69 -6.63 -6.90 -7.01
C ILE A 69 -7.47 -7.09 -8.27
N ARG A 70 -8.51 -6.27 -8.43
CA ARG A 70 -9.47 -6.34 -9.55
C ARG A 70 -9.40 -5.17 -10.50
N SER A 71 -8.74 -4.09 -10.09
CA SER A 71 -8.54 -2.87 -10.85
C SER A 71 -7.23 -2.24 -10.47
N ILE A 72 -6.67 -1.44 -11.38
CA ILE A 72 -5.43 -0.70 -11.14
C ILE A 72 -5.60 0.78 -11.54
N PRO A 73 -4.91 1.71 -10.85
CA PRO A 73 -4.08 1.45 -9.68
C PRO A 73 -4.94 1.06 -8.46
N THR A 74 -4.40 0.22 -7.58
CA THR A 74 -5.00 -0.05 -6.27
C THR A 74 -3.95 0.21 -5.20
N LEU A 75 -4.36 0.96 -4.18
CA LEU A 75 -3.55 1.27 -3.02
C LEU A 75 -3.99 0.42 -1.84
N ILE A 76 -3.02 -0.27 -1.24
CA ILE A 76 -3.21 -0.98 0.02
C ILE A 76 -2.27 -0.39 1.06
N ALA A 77 -2.77 -0.16 2.27
CA ALA A 77 -1.92 0.17 3.40
C ALA A 77 -2.08 -0.86 4.52
N VAL A 78 -0.94 -1.30 5.03
CA VAL A 78 -0.81 -2.23 6.14
C VAL A 78 -0.16 -1.46 7.29
N LYS A 79 -0.74 -1.54 8.48
CA LYS A 79 -0.18 -1.00 9.71
C LYS A 79 -0.10 -2.10 10.75
N ASP A 80 1.08 -2.31 11.30
CA ASP A 80 1.38 -3.37 12.28
C ASP A 80 0.88 -4.75 11.83
N GLY A 81 1.19 -5.13 10.59
CA GLY A 81 0.76 -6.39 9.97
C GLY A 81 -0.73 -6.49 9.61
N ILE A 82 -1.54 -5.46 9.92
CA ILE A 82 -2.99 -5.45 9.65
C ILE A 82 -3.29 -4.56 8.44
N MET A 83 -4.04 -5.08 7.48
CA MET A 83 -4.54 -4.28 6.35
C MET A 83 -5.59 -3.29 6.86
N VAL A 84 -5.27 -2.00 6.81
CA VAL A 84 -6.13 -0.91 7.31
C VAL A 84 -6.68 -0.02 6.20
N PHE A 85 -6.18 -0.17 4.98
CA PHE A 85 -6.65 0.54 3.81
C PHE A 85 -6.56 -0.34 2.57
N ASN A 86 -7.60 -0.33 1.75
CA ASN A 86 -7.63 -0.97 0.43
C ASN A 86 -8.60 -0.21 -0.47
N GLN A 87 -8.07 0.54 -1.43
CA GLN A 87 -8.89 1.33 -2.34
C GLN A 87 -8.31 1.35 -3.75
N ALA A 88 -9.17 1.09 -4.73
CA ALA A 88 -8.85 1.31 -6.13
C ALA A 88 -8.92 2.80 -6.50
N GLY A 89 -7.98 3.24 -7.32
CA GLY A 89 -7.93 4.58 -7.89
C GLY A 89 -6.63 5.31 -7.58
N ALA A 90 -6.28 6.24 -8.48
CA ALA A 90 -5.15 7.14 -8.31
C ALA A 90 -5.53 8.24 -7.31
N MET A 91 -4.55 8.68 -6.50
CA MET A 91 -4.71 9.81 -5.59
C MET A 91 -3.87 11.00 -6.03
N MET A 92 -4.38 12.21 -5.81
CA MET A 92 -3.57 13.41 -5.92
C MET A 92 -2.64 13.53 -4.71
N GLY A 93 -1.51 14.23 -4.85
CA GLY A 93 -0.51 14.34 -3.78
C GLY A 93 -1.07 14.80 -2.43
N GLY A 94 -1.95 15.82 -2.41
CA GLY A 94 -2.56 16.28 -1.16
C GLY A 94 -3.43 15.21 -0.48
N GLN A 95 -4.18 14.44 -1.26
CA GLN A 95 -5.01 13.34 -0.75
C GLN A 95 -4.14 12.18 -0.24
N PHE A 96 -3.03 11.89 -0.94
CA PHE A 96 -2.13 10.83 -0.52
C PHE A 96 -1.39 11.17 0.78
N GLU A 97 -0.96 12.43 0.96
CA GLU A 97 -0.37 12.89 2.22
C GLU A 97 -1.39 12.85 3.38
N GLN A 98 -2.66 13.18 3.12
CA GLN A 98 -3.74 13.04 4.11
C GLN A 98 -3.99 11.58 4.50
N LEU A 99 -3.90 10.65 3.54
CA LEU A 99 -3.97 9.22 3.83
C LEU A 99 -2.80 8.81 4.74
N ILE A 100 -1.58 9.21 4.42
CA ILE A 100 -0.39 8.92 5.24
C ILE A 100 -0.58 9.44 6.66
N GLN A 101 -1.07 10.67 6.83
CA GLN A 101 -1.34 11.23 8.15
C GLN A 101 -2.42 10.43 8.90
N SER A 102 -3.52 10.07 8.22
CA SER A 102 -4.57 9.23 8.80
C SER A 102 -4.04 7.87 9.27
N LEU A 103 -3.14 7.25 8.50
CA LEU A 103 -2.49 5.99 8.88
C LEU A 103 -1.62 6.16 10.13
N ARG A 104 -0.89 7.26 10.25
CA ARG A 104 -0.10 7.56 11.46
C ARG A 104 -1.01 7.70 12.68
N ASP A 105 -2.09 8.46 12.54
CA ASP A 105 -3.02 8.78 13.63
C ASP A 105 -3.97 7.63 14.00
N LEU A 106 -4.02 6.58 13.18
CA LEU A 106 -4.90 5.43 13.41
C LEU A 106 -4.57 4.72 14.74
N ASP A 107 -5.57 4.65 15.61
CA ASP A 107 -5.50 3.93 16.89
C ASP A 107 -5.61 2.42 16.67
N MET A 108 -4.46 1.73 16.69
CA MET A 108 -4.39 0.31 16.39
C MET A 108 -5.01 -0.57 17.49
N ASP A 109 -5.15 -0.08 18.72
CA ASP A 109 -5.80 -0.84 19.79
C ASP A 109 -7.30 -0.95 19.51
N LYS A 110 -7.91 0.13 19.01
CA LYS A 110 -9.31 0.11 18.53
C LYS A 110 -9.48 -0.78 17.31
N VAL A 111 -8.60 -0.67 16.31
CA VAL A 111 -8.66 -1.51 15.11
C VAL A 111 -8.60 -2.98 15.47
N ARG A 112 -7.67 -3.39 16.35
CA ARG A 112 -7.54 -4.78 16.82
C ARG A 112 -8.80 -5.24 17.56
N ALA A 113 -9.37 -4.38 18.42
CA ALA A 113 -10.59 -4.69 19.14
C ALA A 113 -11.80 -4.89 18.20
N GLU A 114 -11.94 -4.04 17.17
CA GLU A 114 -13.00 -4.18 16.16
C GLU A 114 -12.86 -5.47 15.36
N ILE A 115 -11.66 -5.81 14.90
CA ILE A 115 -11.40 -7.05 14.15
C ILE A 115 -11.74 -8.27 15.01
N ALA A 116 -11.34 -8.30 16.28
CA ALA A 116 -11.67 -9.40 17.20
C ALA A 116 -13.19 -9.55 17.41
N SER A 117 -13.92 -8.44 17.47
CA SER A 117 -15.37 -8.45 17.63
C SER A 117 -16.13 -8.92 16.40
N GLN A 118 -15.59 -8.71 15.18
CA GLN A 118 -16.20 -9.14 13.92
C GLN A 118 -15.96 -10.62 13.61
N GLN A 119 -14.99 -11.26 14.27
CA GLN A 119 -14.66 -12.68 14.12
C GLN A 119 -15.36 -13.58 15.16
N SER A 120 -16.15 -13.00 16.06
CA SER A 120 -16.94 -13.69 17.10
C SER A 120 -18.40 -13.83 16.67
#